data_AF-A0A0G4LQI0-F1
#
_entry.id   AF-A0A0G4LQI0-F1
#
_cell.length_a   1.000
_cell.length_b   1.000
_cell.length_c   1.000
_cell.angle_alpha   90.00
_cell.angle_beta   90.00
_cell.angle_gamma   90.00
#
_symmetry.space_group_name_H-M   'P 1'
#
loop_
_entity.id
_entity.type
_entity.pdbx_description
1 polymer ?
#
loop_
_entity_poly.entity_id
_entity_poly.type
_entity_poly.pdbx_seq_one_letter_code
_entity_poly.pdbx_strand_id
1 'polypeptide(L)'
;MPSSKLEVHTAFSRDQKEKIYIQDVIRQQAQAVADMARENVIFIVCGGSSKMATACRAAVVECLRVGGLCETETEAEEMLGRLTWWQEIW
;
A
#
# COMPACT_ATOMS: atom_id res chain seq x y z
N MET A 1 5.61 -19.97 13.69
CA MET A 1 4.86 -19.78 12.43
C MET A 1 3.58 -19.06 12.80
N PRO A 2 3.30 -17.84 12.30
CA PRO A 2 2.00 -17.21 12.52
C PRO A 2 0.90 -18.13 11.97
N SER A 3 -0.21 -18.25 12.69
CA SER A 3 -1.22 -19.30 12.49
C SER A 3 -2.26 -19.00 11.39
N SER A 4 -2.23 -17.84 10.73
CA SER A 4 -3.18 -17.49 9.66
C SER A 4 -2.44 -17.18 8.35
N LYS A 5 -3.08 -17.56 7.23
CA LYS A 5 -2.61 -17.29 5.86
C LYS A 5 -3.08 -15.93 5.31
N LEU A 6 -3.80 -15.15 6.13
CA LEU A 6 -4.41 -13.88 5.76
C LEU A 6 -4.49 -12.97 6.99
N GLU A 7 -4.05 -11.74 6.81
CA GLU A 7 -4.28 -10.62 7.72
C GLU A 7 -5.19 -9.60 7.02
N VAL A 8 -6.15 -9.05 7.75
CA VAL A 8 -7.18 -8.17 7.20
C VAL A 8 -7.16 -6.84 7.93
N HIS A 9 -6.94 -5.75 7.19
CA HIS A 9 -7.10 -4.39 7.68
C HIS A 9 -8.30 -3.73 7.00
N THR A 10 -9.14 -3.05 7.78
CA THR A 10 -10.38 -2.44 7.31
C THR A 10 -10.35 -0.93 7.41
N ALA A 11 -10.92 -0.23 6.42
CA ALA A 11 -11.11 1.23 6.44
C ALA A 11 -12.61 1.56 6.31
N PHE A 12 -13.19 2.15 7.36
CA PHE A 12 -14.60 2.56 7.37
C PHE A 12 -14.70 4.06 7.18
N SER A 13 -15.16 4.50 6.00
CA SER A 13 -15.18 5.93 5.66
C SER A 13 -16.31 6.74 6.30
N ARG A 14 -17.23 6.08 7.04
CA ARG A 14 -18.49 6.68 7.52
C ARG A 14 -18.85 6.37 8.97
N ASP A 15 -18.06 5.55 9.67
CA ASP A 15 -18.37 5.12 11.04
C ASP A 15 -17.96 6.18 12.08
N GLN A 16 -17.24 7.21 11.62
CA GLN A 16 -16.75 8.34 12.40
C GLN A 16 -16.80 9.63 11.57
N LYS A 17 -16.50 10.77 12.21
CA LYS A 17 -16.52 12.10 11.56
C LYS A 17 -15.41 12.24 10.52
N GLU A 18 -14.24 11.71 10.82
CA GLU A 18 -13.07 11.70 9.94
C GLU A 18 -13.25 10.66 8.83
N LYS A 19 -12.85 10.98 7.60
CA LYS A 19 -12.91 10.00 6.51
C LYS A 19 -11.64 9.17 6.51
N ILE A 20 -11.76 7.88 6.82
CA ILE A 20 -10.67 6.90 6.76
C ILE A 20 -10.87 6.05 5.50
N TYR A 21 -9.86 6.05 4.63
CA TYR A 21 -9.82 5.25 3.42
C TYR A 21 -8.65 4.27 3.45
N ILE A 22 -8.61 3.37 2.46
CA ILE A 22 -7.61 2.30 2.42
C ILE A 22 -6.17 2.84 2.35
N GLN A 23 -5.93 3.96 1.65
CA GLN A 23 -4.60 4.58 1.61
C GLN A 23 -4.12 5.06 2.99
N ASP A 24 -5.04 5.41 3.90
CA ASP A 24 -4.69 5.84 5.26
C ASP A 24 -4.27 4.63 6.11
N VAL A 25 -4.97 3.51 5.93
CA VAL A 25 -4.63 2.24 6.57
C VAL A 25 -3.30 1.69 6.04
N ILE A 26 -3.03 1.78 4.73
CA ILE A 26 -1.74 1.38 4.14
C ILE A 26 -0.59 2.14 4.81
N ARG A 27 -0.71 3.46 5.00
CA ARG A 27 0.31 4.28 5.67
C ARG A 27 0.59 3.85 7.11
N GLN A 28 -0.43 3.39 7.83
CA GLN A 28 -0.26 2.87 9.19
C GLN A 28 0.53 1.56 9.21
N GLN A 29 0.56 0.83 8.10
CA GLN A 29 1.30 -0.43 7.93
C GLN A 29 2.65 -0.23 7.23
N ALA A 30 3.22 0.99 7.26
CA ALA A 30 4.40 1.33 6.46
C ALA A 30 5.58 0.35 6.62
N GLN A 31 5.89 -0.06 7.86
CA GLN A 31 6.98 -1.01 8.10
C GLN A 31 6.69 -2.39 7.51
N ALA A 32 5.47 -2.91 7.68
CA ALA A 32 5.09 -4.21 7.13
C ALA A 32 5.09 -4.20 5.59
N VAL A 33 4.59 -3.12 4.97
CA VAL A 33 4.64 -2.94 3.52
C VAL A 33 6.09 -2.90 3.02
N ALA A 34 6.96 -2.17 3.71
CA ALA A 34 8.39 -2.12 3.42
C ALA A 34 9.08 -3.49 3.57
N ASP A 35 8.78 -4.24 4.62
CA ASP A 35 9.32 -5.58 4.85
C ASP A 35 8.89 -6.55 3.72
N MET A 36 7.61 -6.55 3.36
CA MET A 36 7.10 -7.34 2.23
C MET A 36 7.72 -6.93 0.88
N ALA A 37 7.97 -5.63 0.67
CA ALA A 37 8.64 -5.16 -0.54
C ALA A 37 10.07 -5.70 -0.68
N ARG A 38 10.80 -5.90 0.42
CA ARG A 38 12.13 -6.56 0.40
C ARG A 38 12.06 -8.02 -0.04
N GLU A 39 10.90 -8.66 0.12
CA GLU A 39 10.64 -10.05 -0.24
C GLU A 39 10.02 -10.23 -1.64
N ASN A 40 10.07 -9.20 -2.51
CA ASN A 40 9.51 -9.22 -3.87
C ASN A 40 8.00 -9.51 -3.92
N VAL A 41 7.23 -8.89 -3.03
CA VAL A 41 5.77 -9.02 -2.97
C VAL A 41 5.08 -8.61 -4.29
N ILE A 42 3.88 -9.16 -4.50
CA ILE A 42 2.95 -8.74 -5.54
C ILE A 42 1.91 -7.81 -4.90
N PHE A 43 1.84 -6.56 -5.36
CA PHE A 43 0.76 -5.65 -5.03
C PHE A 43 -0.41 -5.86 -5.99
N ILE A 44 -1.62 -5.97 -5.45
CA ILE A 44 -2.85 -6.11 -6.23
C ILE A 44 -3.83 -5.03 -5.77
N VAL A 45 -4.34 -4.24 -6.71
CA VAL A 45 -5.36 -3.22 -6.45
C VAL A 45 -6.54 -3.42 -7.39
N CYS A 46 -7.74 -3.55 -6.83
CA CYS A 46 -8.97 -3.69 -7.61
C CYS A 46 -10.10 -2.80 -7.07
N GLY A 47 -11.00 -2.34 -7.95
CA GLY A 47 -12.14 -1.51 -7.55
C GLY A 47 -12.66 -0.56 -8.63
N GLY A 48 -13.78 0.11 -8.36
CA GLY A 48 -14.44 1.00 -9.33
C GLY A 48 -13.94 2.46 -9.34
N SER A 49 -12.68 2.73 -8.95
CA SER A 49 -12.18 4.11 -8.85
C SER A 49 -10.69 4.22 -9.14
N SER A 50 -10.37 4.90 -10.24
CA SER A 50 -8.99 5.25 -10.60
C SER A 50 -8.33 6.14 -9.54
N LYS A 51 -9.08 7.07 -8.94
CA LYS A 51 -8.58 7.93 -7.85
C LYS A 51 -8.16 7.11 -6.62
N MET A 52 -8.92 6.06 -6.29
CA MET A 52 -8.57 5.14 -5.19
C MET A 52 -7.27 4.39 -5.52
N ALA A 53 -7.14 3.87 -6.73
CA ALA A 53 -5.92 3.16 -7.15
C ALA A 53 -4.68 4.06 -7.11
N THR A 54 -4.78 5.29 -7.63
CA THR A 54 -3.69 6.28 -7.55
C THR A 54 -3.30 6.57 -6.09
N ALA A 55 -4.28 6.74 -5.21
CA ALA A 55 -4.03 6.99 -3.79
C ALA A 55 -3.35 5.81 -3.08
N CYS A 56 -3.74 4.57 -3.39
CA CYS A 56 -3.09 3.36 -2.90
C CYS A 56 -1.63 3.30 -3.34
N ARG A 57 -1.36 3.55 -4.62
CA ARG A 57 0.00 3.53 -5.16
C ARG A 57 0.90 4.56 -4.49
N ALA A 58 0.41 5.79 -4.35
CA ALA A 58 1.13 6.84 -3.63
C ALA A 58 1.39 6.48 -2.16
N ALA A 59 0.43 5.85 -1.48
CA ALA A 59 0.63 5.39 -0.11
C ALA A 59 1.70 4.30 -0.01
N VAL A 60 1.78 3.37 -0.96
CA VAL A 60 2.84 2.35 -1.00
C VAL A 60 4.21 3.00 -1.20
N VAL A 61 4.33 3.95 -2.16
CA VAL A 61 5.58 4.72 -2.39
C VAL A 61 6.05 5.40 -1.10
N GLU A 62 5.13 6.03 -0.37
CA GLU A 62 5.42 6.63 0.92
C GLU A 62 5.90 5.60 1.96
N CYS A 63 5.26 4.42 2.00
CA CYS A 63 5.66 3.34 2.91
C CYS A 63 7.08 2.83 2.65
N LEU A 64 7.51 2.74 1.38
CA LEU A 64 8.89 2.33 1.04
C LEU A 64 9.91 3.32 1.61
N ARG A 65 9.62 4.62 1.54
CA ARG A 65 10.47 5.67 2.09
C ARG A 65 10.45 5.67 3.62
N VAL A 66 9.27 5.61 4.23
CA VAL A 66 9.11 5.61 5.70
C VAL A 66 9.72 4.35 6.34
N GLY A 67 9.60 3.19 5.68
CA GLY A 67 10.21 1.93 6.12
C GLY A 67 11.70 1.78 5.79
N GLY A 68 12.34 2.85 5.28
CA GLY A 68 13.79 2.95 5.11
C GLY A 68 14.37 2.15 3.93
N LEU A 69 13.60 1.86 2.89
CA LEU A 69 14.14 1.24 1.66
C LEU A 69 14.81 2.27 0.74
N CYS A 70 14.43 3.55 0.84
CA CYS A 70 15.00 4.65 0.09
C CYS A 70 14.77 5.98 0.80
N GLU A 71 15.41 7.04 0.31
CA GLU A 71 15.30 8.38 0.89
C GLU A 71 14.38 9.28 0.08
N THR A 72 14.35 9.10 -1.25
CA THR A 72 13.59 9.94 -2.16
C THR A 72 12.34 9.25 -2.71
N GLU A 73 11.37 10.06 -3.15
CA GLU A 73 10.17 9.57 -3.82
C GLU A 73 10.50 8.93 -5.17
N THR A 74 11.46 9.48 -5.91
CA THR A 74 11.93 8.91 -7.20
C THR A 74 12.48 7.50 -7.02
N GLU A 75 13.33 7.28 -6.00
CA GLU A 75 13.86 5.94 -5.70
C GLU A 75 12.75 4.98 -5.28
N ALA A 76 11.77 5.44 -4.48
CA ALA A 76 10.62 4.64 -4.09
C ALA A 76 9.79 4.20 -5.31
N GLU A 77 9.58 5.12 -6.25
CA GLU A 77 8.89 4.87 -7.52
C GLU A 77 9.65 3.86 -8.40
N GLU A 78 10.97 4.02 -8.53
CA GLU A 78 11.82 3.07 -9.25
C GLU A 78 11.81 1.68 -8.62
N MET A 79 11.87 1.59 -7.28
CA MET A 79 11.77 0.32 -6.57
C MET A 79 10.40 -0.33 -6.77
N LEU A 80 9.31 0.43 -6.63
CA LEU A 80 7.97 -0.08 -6.88
C LEU A 80 7.82 -0.55 -8.34
N GLY A 81 8.46 0.13 -9.29
CA GLY A 81 8.50 -0.27 -10.71
C GLY A 81 9.24 -1.59 -10.98
N ARG A 82 10.08 -2.06 -10.05
CA ARG A 82 10.72 -3.39 -10.12
C ARG A 82 9.86 -4.49 -9.49
N LEU A 83 8.87 -4.13 -8.68
CA LEU A 83 7.91 -5.05 -8.08
C LEU A 83 6.72 -5.27 -9.01
N THR A 84 5.95 -6.32 -8.74
CA THR A 84 4.72 -6.57 -9.50
C THR A 84 3.60 -5.71 -8.93
N TRP A 85 3.04 -4.82 -9.77
CA TRP A 85 1.83 -4.06 -9.50
C TRP A 85 0.72 -4.49 -10.46
N TRP A 86 -0.23 -5.27 -9.96
CA TRP A 86 -1.42 -5.68 -10.71
C TRP A 86 -2.59 -4.75 -10.37
N GLN A 87 -3.23 -4.18 -11.40
CA GLN A 87 -4.31 -3.22 -11.22
C GLN A 87 -5.53 -3.54 -12.09
N GLU A 88 -6.67 -3.82 -11.45
CA GLU A 88 -7.98 -4.09 -12.08
C GLU A 88 -9.00 -3.02 -11.69
N ILE A 89 -9.08 -1.94 -12.47
CA ILE A 89 -9.96 -0.81 -12.19
C ILE A 89 -10.99 -0.65 -13.31
N TRP A 90 -12.26 -0.51 -12.93
CA TRP A 90 -13.39 -0.33 -13.85
C TRP A 90 -14.15 0.96 -13.61
#